data_AF-A0A972Y848-F1
#
_entry.id   AF-A0A972Y848-F1
#
_cell.length_a   1.000
_cell.length_b   1.000
_cell.length_c   1.000
_cell.angle_alpha   90.00
_cell.angle_beta   90.00
_cell.angle_gamma   90.00
#
_symmetry.space_group_name_H-M   'P 1'
#
loop_
_entity.id
_entity.type
_entity.pdbx_description
1 polymer ?
#
loop_
_entity_poly.entity_id
_entity_poly.type
_entity_poly.pdbx_seq_one_letter_code
_entity_poly.pdbx_strand_id
1 'polypeptide(L)'
;TIHEEIDFYTHDKGEIVISNPPFSQAREVLERLKKLNKPFILILPSSKINTQYFRRIFLNCEDRIQIIIPKKRIQFDRYKDGKRNDKTMNASFDCFYYCWKMNLEHDITFVK
;
A
#
# COMPACT_ATOMS: atom_id res chain seq x y z
N THR A 1 -24.81 0.03 4.36
CA THR A 1 -23.42 -0.03 4.85
C THR A 1 -22.59 -0.64 3.75
N ILE A 2 -21.59 0.07 3.22
CA ILE A 2 -20.79 -0.39 2.05
C ILE A 2 -19.66 -1.37 2.44
N HIS A 3 -19.59 -1.76 3.71
CA HIS A 3 -18.59 -2.67 4.25
C HIS A 3 -19.28 -3.95 4.69
N GLU A 4 -19.01 -5.02 3.97
CA GLU A 4 -19.31 -6.38 4.41
C GLU A 4 -18.22 -6.82 5.41
N GLU A 5 -18.60 -7.57 6.44
CA GLU A 5 -17.67 -8.09 7.45
C GLU A 5 -16.88 -9.28 6.88
N ILE A 6 -15.91 -8.97 6.03
CA ILE A 6 -15.09 -9.94 5.32
C ILE A 6 -13.65 -9.84 5.79
N ASP A 7 -13.09 -10.96 6.22
CA ASP A 7 -11.66 -11.04 6.53
C ASP A 7 -10.83 -11.18 5.24
N PHE A 8 -9.95 -10.19 5.04
CA PHE A 8 -9.01 -10.11 3.91
C PHE A 8 -8.11 -11.34 3.78
N TYR A 9 -7.72 -11.98 4.88
CA TYR A 9 -6.77 -13.09 4.86
C TYR A 9 -7.40 -14.42 4.46
N THR A 10 -8.72 -14.56 4.62
CA THR A 10 -9.46 -15.79 4.34
C THR A 10 -10.26 -15.69 3.04
N HIS A 11 -10.55 -14.50 2.53
CA HIS A 11 -11.37 -14.30 1.33
C HIS A 11 -10.63 -13.61 0.19
N ASP A 12 -10.96 -13.98 -1.04
CA ASP A 12 -10.51 -13.31 -2.25
C ASP A 12 -11.73 -12.65 -2.94
N LYS A 13 -11.98 -11.39 -2.62
CA LYS A 13 -13.09 -10.60 -3.15
C LYS A 13 -12.56 -9.34 -3.83
N GLY A 14 -13.33 -8.86 -4.81
CA GLY A 14 -12.97 -7.70 -5.61
C GLY A 14 -11.93 -7.98 -6.68
N GLU A 15 -11.82 -7.05 -7.62
CA GLU A 15 -10.91 -7.14 -8.77
C GLU A 15 -9.55 -6.50 -8.49
N ILE A 16 -9.54 -5.42 -7.69
CA ILE A 16 -8.35 -4.63 -7.35
C ILE A 16 -8.39 -4.30 -5.86
N VAL A 17 -7.23 -4.30 -5.21
CA VAL A 17 -7.09 -3.85 -3.82
C VAL A 17 -6.52 -2.44 -3.75
N ILE A 18 -7.33 -1.50 -3.25
CA ILE A 18 -6.92 -0.12 -2.99
C ILE A 18 -7.01 0.10 -1.48
N SER A 19 -5.87 0.23 -0.79
CA SER A 19 -5.88 0.26 0.68
C SER A 19 -4.66 0.96 1.30
N ASN A 20 -4.80 1.30 2.59
CA ASN A 20 -3.73 1.71 3.48
C ASN A 20 -3.54 0.60 4.55
N PRO A 21 -2.91 -0.53 4.20
CA PRO A 21 -2.80 -1.65 5.12
C PRO A 21 -1.94 -1.27 6.32
N PRO A 22 -2.14 -1.90 7.50
CA PRO A 22 -1.22 -1.75 8.62
C PRO A 22 0.23 -2.01 8.18
N PHE A 23 1.14 -1.06 8.41
CA PHE A 23 2.51 -1.15 7.88
C PHE A 23 3.34 -2.29 8.47
N SER A 24 2.92 -2.82 9.63
CA SER A 24 3.45 -4.02 10.26
C SER A 24 3.10 -5.30 9.49
N GLN A 25 1.99 -5.30 8.75
CA GLN A 25 1.48 -6.43 7.96
C GLN A 25 1.77 -6.31 6.46
N ALA A 26 2.56 -5.31 6.06
CA ALA A 26 2.82 -5.02 4.65
C ALA A 26 3.42 -6.23 3.91
N ARG A 27 4.27 -7.03 4.57
CA ARG A 27 4.88 -8.22 3.96
C ARG A 27 3.81 -9.26 3.63
N GLU A 28 2.98 -9.60 4.60
CA GLU A 28 1.93 -10.61 4.51
C GLU A 28 0.88 -10.21 3.45
N VAL A 29 0.52 -8.93 3.44
CA VAL A 29 -0.40 -8.37 2.43
C VAL A 29 0.19 -8.49 1.02
N LEU A 30 1.44 -8.08 0.82
CA LEU A 30 2.08 -8.16 -0.51
C LEU A 30 2.28 -9.60 -0.98
N GLU A 31 2.71 -10.51 -0.10
CA GLU A 31 2.85 -11.94 -0.42
C GLU A 31 1.50 -12.56 -0.82
N ARG A 32 0.42 -12.21 -0.10
CA ARG A 32 -0.94 -12.65 -0.44
C ARG A 32 -1.39 -12.11 -1.79
N LEU A 33 -1.29 -10.79 -2.01
CA LEU A 33 -1.73 -10.18 -3.27
C LEU A 33 -0.95 -10.75 -4.47
N LYS A 34 0.36 -10.98 -4.30
CA LYS A 34 1.19 -11.63 -5.31
C LYS A 34 0.71 -13.07 -5.58
N LYS A 35 0.42 -13.86 -4.54
CA LYS A 35 -0.10 -15.24 -4.66
C LYS A 35 -1.45 -15.29 -5.38
N LEU A 36 -2.35 -14.36 -5.07
CA LEU A 36 -3.66 -14.22 -5.71
C LEU A 36 -3.59 -13.58 -7.10
N ASN A 37 -2.40 -13.15 -7.54
CA ASN A 37 -2.21 -12.40 -8.76
C ASN A 37 -3.12 -11.15 -8.85
N LYS A 38 -3.39 -10.53 -7.70
CA LYS A 38 -4.38 -9.44 -7.55
C LYS A 38 -3.73 -8.07 -7.78
N PRO A 39 -4.21 -7.27 -8.74
CA PRO A 39 -3.79 -5.88 -8.90
C PRO A 39 -4.00 -5.06 -7.64
N PHE A 40 -3.14 -4.09 -7.39
CA PHE A 40 -3.27 -3.25 -6.19
C PHE A 40 -2.73 -1.83 -6.36
N ILE A 41 -3.24 -0.95 -5.50
CA ILE A 41 -2.67 0.34 -5.12
C ILE A 41 -2.62 0.40 -3.59
N LEU A 42 -1.41 0.37 -3.01
CA LEU A 42 -1.22 0.40 -1.56
C LEU A 42 -0.43 1.62 -1.12
N ILE A 43 -0.88 2.27 -0.06
CA ILE A 43 -0.07 3.27 0.64
C ILE A 43 0.93 2.53 1.54
N LEU A 44 2.23 2.71 1.29
CA LEU A 44 3.28 2.14 2.11
C LEU A 44 4.40 3.16 2.33
N PRO A 45 5.19 3.06 3.42
CA PRO A 45 6.39 3.88 3.60
C PRO A 45 7.35 3.76 2.41
N SER A 46 7.97 4.86 2.00
CA SER A 46 8.92 4.89 0.88
C SER A 46 10.09 3.92 1.05
N SER A 47 10.48 3.66 2.31
CA SER A 47 11.53 2.72 2.66
C SER A 47 11.17 1.25 2.36
N LYS A 48 9.90 0.91 2.14
CA LYS A 48 9.48 -0.48 1.89
C LYS A 48 10.09 -1.06 0.61
N ILE A 49 10.37 -0.22 -0.39
CA ILE A 49 11.02 -0.65 -1.64
C ILE A 49 12.41 -1.26 -1.42
N ASN A 50 13.11 -0.82 -0.36
CA ASN A 50 14.46 -1.26 -0.03
C ASN A 50 14.49 -2.56 0.78
N THR A 51 13.32 -3.10 1.16
CA THR A 51 13.26 -4.28 2.00
C THR A 51 13.53 -5.56 1.19
N GLN A 52 14.18 -6.54 1.84
CA GLN A 52 14.53 -7.80 1.18
C GLN A 52 13.30 -8.59 0.71
N TYR A 53 12.19 -8.53 1.46
CA TYR A 53 10.96 -9.20 1.03
C TYR A 53 10.35 -8.51 -0.18
N PHE A 54 10.34 -7.17 -0.26
CA PHE A 54 9.80 -6.46 -1.41
C PHE A 54 10.57 -6.85 -2.67
N ARG A 55 11.91 -6.84 -2.58
CA ARG A 55 12.78 -7.33 -3.65
C ARG A 55 12.46 -8.79 -3.99
N ARG A 56 12.42 -9.71 -3.03
CA ARG A 56 12.12 -11.13 -3.29
C ARG A 56 10.78 -11.34 -4.00
N ILE A 57 9.73 -10.60 -3.61
CA ILE A 57 8.38 -10.75 -4.15
C ILE A 57 8.29 -10.28 -5.61
N PHE A 58 9.00 -9.21 -5.97
CA PHE A 58 8.81 -8.52 -7.26
C PHE A 58 10.02 -8.51 -8.21
N LEU A 59 11.22 -8.92 -7.78
CA LEU A 59 12.45 -8.85 -8.59
C LEU A 59 12.35 -9.57 -9.94
N ASN A 60 11.70 -10.74 -9.96
CA ASN A 60 11.56 -11.59 -11.15
C ASN A 60 10.11 -11.62 -11.65
N CYS A 61 9.34 -10.57 -11.38
CA CYS A 61 7.96 -10.47 -11.85
C CYS A 61 7.92 -9.89 -13.27
N GLU A 62 7.13 -10.50 -14.16
CA GLU A 62 6.89 -9.96 -15.51
C GLU A 62 6.24 -8.57 -15.44
N ASP A 63 5.20 -8.45 -14.61
CA ASP A 63 4.54 -7.18 -14.33
C ASP A 63 5.41 -6.29 -13.43
N ARG A 64 5.69 -5.08 -13.91
CA ARG A 64 6.49 -4.10 -13.16
C ARG A 64 5.71 -3.50 -11.99
N ILE A 65 6.45 -3.20 -10.93
CA ILE A 65 5.95 -2.30 -9.88
C ILE A 65 6.01 -0.87 -10.41
N GLN A 66 4.93 -0.13 -10.18
CA GLN A 66 4.83 1.29 -10.50
C GLN A 66 4.61 2.08 -9.21
N ILE A 67 5.09 3.31 -9.13
CA ILE A 67 5.04 4.13 -7.91
C ILE A 67 4.52 5.51 -8.25
N ILE A 68 3.50 5.95 -7.49
CA ILE A 68 3.04 7.34 -7.52
C ILE A 68 3.56 8.03 -6.26
N ILE A 69 4.33 9.10 -6.46
CA ILE A 69 4.97 9.90 -5.43
C ILE A 69 4.09 11.15 -5.18
N PRO A 70 3.48 11.29 -4.00
CA PRO A 70 2.69 12.47 -3.66
C PRO A 70 3.55 13.73 -3.56
N LYS A 71 2.98 14.90 -3.91
CA LYS A 71 3.63 16.21 -3.77
C LYS A 71 4.01 16.56 -2.32
N LYS A 72 3.18 16.11 -1.36
CA LYS A 72 3.33 16.38 0.07
C LYS A 72 3.25 15.08 0.84
N ARG A 73 3.91 15.04 2.00
CA ARG A 73 3.85 13.90 2.91
C ARG A 73 2.42 13.59 3.32
N ILE A 74 2.02 12.33 3.15
CA ILE A 74 0.73 11.82 3.59
C ILE A 74 0.64 11.92 5.12
N GLN A 75 -0.44 12.54 5.61
CA GLN A 75 -0.77 12.60 7.04
C GLN A 75 -1.81 11.54 7.36
N PHE A 76 -1.62 10.86 8.50
CA PHE A 76 -2.50 9.80 8.95
C PHE A 76 -3.19 10.20 10.24
N ASP A 77 -4.46 9.85 10.35
CA ASP A 77 -5.18 10.01 11.60
C ASP A 77 -4.60 9.07 12.66
N ARG A 78 -4.25 9.64 13.81
CA ARG A 78 -3.81 8.88 14.97
C ARG A 78 -4.98 8.78 15.94
N TYR A 79 -5.29 7.57 16.37
CA TYR A 79 -6.30 7.33 17.40
C TYR A 79 -5.61 6.82 18.66
N LYS A 80 -6.02 7.35 19.82
CA LYS A 80 -5.65 6.86 21.14
C LYS A 80 -6.93 6.71 21.94
N ASP A 81 -7.17 5.51 22.49
CA ASP A 81 -8.39 5.19 23.25
C ASP A 81 -9.69 5.53 22.49
N GLY A 82 -9.72 5.23 21.18
CA GLY A 82 -10.87 5.47 20.30
C GLY A 82 -11.09 6.94 19.91
N LYS A 83 -10.28 7.88 20.40
CA LYS A 83 -10.37 9.30 20.07
C LYS A 83 -9.25 9.71 19.13
N ARG A 84 -9.59 10.52 18.12
CA ARG A 84 -8.61 11.14 17.25
C ARG A 84 -7.71 12.05 18.09
N ASN A 85 -6.41 11.88 17.96
CA ASN A 85 -5.43 12.72 18.60
C ASN A 85 -5.08 13.87 17.64
N ASP A 86 -5.68 15.03 17.89
CA ASP A 86 -5.49 16.23 17.06
C ASP A 86 -4.15 16.94 17.30
N LYS A 87 -3.31 16.44 18.22
CA LYS A 87 -1.93 16.92 18.35
C LYS A 87 -1.18 16.47 17.10
N THR A 88 -0.98 17.42 16.19
CA THR A 88 -0.32 17.30 14.89
C THR A 88 1.14 16.87 15.02
N MET A 89 1.37 15.58 15.27
CA MET A 89 2.63 14.95 14.94
C MET A 89 2.52 14.45 13.52
N ASN A 90 2.98 15.29 12.60
CA ASN A 90 3.13 14.93 11.20
C ASN A 90 3.82 13.57 11.10
N ALA A 91 3.42 12.74 10.13
CA ALA A 91 4.17 11.52 9.84
C ALA A 91 5.66 11.88 9.70
N SER A 92 6.54 11.14 10.36
CA SER A 92 7.99 11.37 10.30
C SER A 92 8.64 10.71 9.09
N PHE A 93 7.83 10.07 8.25
CA PHE A 93 8.24 9.29 7.09
C PHE A 93 7.35 9.64 5.90
N ASP A 94 7.91 9.50 4.70
CA ASP A 94 7.17 9.66 3.45
C ASP A 94 6.57 8.32 3.02
N CYS A 95 5.43 8.39 2.36
CA CYS A 95 4.73 7.24 1.80
C CYS A 95 4.52 7.44 0.31
N PHE A 96 4.52 6.33 -0.43
CA PHE A 96 4.15 6.31 -1.83
C PHE A 96 2.89 5.46 -2.04
N TYR A 97 2.24 5.63 -3.19
CA TYR A 97 1.29 4.64 -3.68
C TYR A 97 2.06 3.61 -4.51
N TYR A 98 2.19 2.40 -3.97
CA TYR A 98 2.77 1.27 -4.66
C TYR A 98 1.68 0.60 -5.50
N CYS A 99 1.93 0.50 -6.80
CA CYS A 99 0.99 0.02 -7.79
C CYS A 99 1.53 -1.24 -8.45
N TRP A 100 0.66 -2.22 -8.68
CA TRP A 100 0.99 -3.43 -9.43
C TRP A 100 -0.18 -3.80 -10.34
N LYS A 101 0.12 -4.10 -11.61
CA LYS A 101 -0.89 -4.37 -12.67
C LYS A 101 -1.88 -3.25 -12.92
N MET A 102 -1.44 -2.00 -12.76
CA MET A 102 -2.29 -0.82 -12.98
C MET A 102 -2.16 -0.23 -14.39
N ASN A 103 -1.17 -0.69 -15.17
CA ASN A 103 -0.90 -0.20 -16.52
C ASN A 103 -0.78 1.33 -16.59
N LEU A 104 -0.09 1.94 -15.62
CA LEU A 104 0.17 3.38 -15.62
C LEU A 104 1.16 3.71 -16.75
N GLU A 105 1.09 4.93 -17.27
CA GLU A 105 1.99 5.41 -18.35
C GLU A 105 3.47 5.40 -17.95
N HIS A 106 3.76 5.62 -16.66
CA HIS A 106 5.12 5.71 -16.14
C HIS A 106 5.32 4.82 -14.92
N ASP A 107 6.51 4.20 -14.83
CA ASP A 107 6.92 3.41 -13.67
C ASP A 107 7.06 4.28 -12.41
N ILE A 108 7.44 5.56 -12.57
CA ILE A 108 7.49 6.55 -11.49
C ILE A 108 6.71 7.78 -11.92
N THR A 109 5.66 8.11 -11.18
CA THR A 109 4.82 9.29 -11.42
C THR A 109 4.93 10.26 -10.25
N PHE A 110 5.28 11.53 -10.53
CA PHE A 110 5.23 12.60 -9.53
C PHE A 110 3.92 13.38 -9.66
N VAL A 111 3.13 13.45 -8.59
CA VAL A 111 1.90 14.25 -8.58
C VAL A 111 2.26 15.73 -8.48
N LYS A 112 1.73 16.54 -9.41
CA LYS A 112 1.99 17.98 -9.51
C LYS A 112 1.23 18.82 -8.47
#